data_AF-X1Q9B5-F1
#
_entry.id   AF-X1Q9B5-F1
#
_cell.length_a   1.000
_cell.length_b   1.000
_cell.length_c   1.000
_cell.angle_alpha   90.00
_cell.angle_beta   90.00
_cell.angle_gamma   90.00
#
_symmetry.space_group_name_H-M   'P 1'
#
loop_
_entity.id
_entity.type
_entity.pdbx_description
1 polymer ?
#
loop_
_entity_poly.entity_id
_entity_poly.type
_entity_poly.pdbx_seq_one_letter_code
_entity_poly.pdbx_strand_id
1 'polypeptide(L)'
;MVNLKNNDDFKNDKNTINSENVINDRNGISDKNAIIFDSVSKSFRIYHEVIPSVKETIIRGKRSTFENFIALDDISFKVKRGETFGIIGPNGSGKTTILKLISG
;
A
#
# COMPACT_ATOMS: atom_id res chain seq x y z
N MET A 1 5.81 33.84 -41.87
CA MET A 1 6.58 35.10 -41.86
C MET A 1 7.11 35.28 -40.45
N VAL A 2 8.43 35.22 -40.31
CA VAL A 2 9.17 35.35 -39.05
C VAL A 2 9.24 36.83 -38.69
N ASN A 3 9.05 37.18 -37.40
CA ASN A 3 9.64 38.40 -36.89
C ASN A 3 10.54 38.06 -35.70
N LEU A 4 11.82 38.32 -35.90
CA LEU A 4 12.91 38.18 -34.95
C LEU A 4 13.34 39.58 -34.50
N LYS A 5 13.94 39.61 -33.30
CA LYS A 5 14.84 40.61 -32.72
C LYS A 5 14.18 41.63 -31.78
N ASN A 6 14.73 41.94 -30.60
CA ASN A 6 15.95 41.48 -29.90
C ASN A 6 16.03 42.20 -28.54
N ASN A 7 16.85 41.63 -27.63
CA ASN A 7 17.71 42.33 -26.67
C ASN A 7 17.04 43.11 -25.52
N ASP A 8 17.09 42.57 -24.30
CA ASP A 8 18.23 42.85 -23.40
C ASP A 8 18.11 42.03 -22.11
N ASP A 9 19.19 41.32 -21.80
CA ASP A 9 19.40 40.55 -20.58
C ASP A 9 19.48 41.47 -19.36
N PHE A 10 18.61 41.30 -18.36
CA PHE A 10 19.01 41.47 -16.96
C PHE A 10 18.06 40.75 -16.00
N LYS A 11 18.62 39.73 -15.35
CA LYS A 11 18.23 39.12 -14.06
C LYS A 11 17.18 39.91 -13.27
N ASN A 12 16.09 39.24 -12.90
CA ASN A 12 15.86 39.01 -11.48
C ASN A 12 14.93 37.81 -11.28
N ASP A 13 15.38 36.86 -10.48
CA ASP A 13 14.61 35.73 -9.97
C ASP A 13 13.33 36.26 -9.31
N LYS A 14 12.25 36.29 -10.09
CA LYS A 14 10.90 36.53 -9.58
C LYS A 14 10.49 35.27 -8.82
N ASN A 15 10.96 35.20 -7.58
CA ASN A 15 10.16 35.17 -6.36
C ASN A 15 8.63 35.02 -6.59
N THR A 16 8.22 33.95 -7.24
CA THR A 16 6.88 33.38 -7.14
C THR A 16 7.00 32.24 -6.15
N ILE A 17 7.40 32.60 -4.94
CA ILE A 17 7.09 31.85 -3.74
C ILE A 17 5.57 31.74 -3.74
N ASN A 18 5.07 30.58 -4.15
CA ASN A 18 3.66 30.23 -4.10
C ASN A 18 3.14 30.58 -2.71
N SER A 19 2.42 31.70 -2.62
CA SER A 19 1.81 32.23 -1.40
C SER A 19 0.71 31.33 -0.85
N GLU A 20 0.50 30.16 -1.46
CA GLU A 20 -0.42 29.12 -1.02
C GLU A 20 0.22 28.07 -0.10
N ASN A 21 1.56 28.05 0.03
CA ASN A 21 2.26 27.04 0.84
C ASN A 21 2.78 27.54 2.21
N VAL A 22 2.44 28.77 2.64
CA VAL A 22 2.98 29.36 3.88
C VAL A 22 1.92 29.46 5.01
N ILE A 23 0.68 29.01 4.78
CA ILE A 23 -0.42 29.18 5.76
C ILE A 23 -0.75 27.90 6.56
N ASN A 24 -0.26 26.71 6.17
CA ASN A 24 -0.70 25.45 6.81
C ASN A 24 0.14 24.98 8.01
N ASP A 25 1.23 25.67 8.36
CA ASP A 25 2.14 25.21 9.43
C ASP A 25 1.80 25.72 10.84
N ARG A 26 0.65 26.39 11.01
CA ARG A 26 0.22 26.95 12.32
C ARG A 26 -0.99 26.27 12.98
N ASN A 27 -1.50 25.16 12.41
CA ASN A 27 -2.44 24.27 13.10
C ASN A 27 -1.73 22.98 13.56
N GLY A 28 -0.78 23.13 14.48
CA GLY A 28 -0.16 22.00 15.17
C GLY A 28 -1.17 21.30 16.07
N ILE A 29 -1.81 20.23 15.55
CA ILE A 29 -2.32 19.01 16.25
C ILE A 29 -3.36 18.23 15.39
N SER A 30 -3.90 18.76 14.30
CA SER A 30 -4.92 18.03 13.52
C SER A 30 -4.29 17.27 12.33
N ASP A 31 -4.54 15.95 12.25
CA ASP A 31 -4.32 15.07 11.08
C ASP A 31 -2.94 14.41 10.85
N LYS A 32 -2.23 13.99 11.91
CA LYS A 32 -1.16 12.98 11.73
C LYS A 32 -1.77 11.60 11.51
N ASN A 33 -1.54 10.98 10.36
CA ASN A 33 -1.87 9.56 10.13
C ASN A 33 -1.02 8.68 11.06
N ALA A 34 -1.65 7.77 11.79
CA ALA A 34 -1.00 6.78 12.65
C ALA A 34 -0.72 5.47 11.90
N ILE A 35 -1.61 5.07 11.00
CA ILE A 35 -1.47 3.85 10.18
C ILE A 35 -1.79 4.22 8.73
N ILE A 36 -1.00 3.71 7.79
CA ILE A 36 -1.22 3.90 6.35
C ILE A 36 -1.10 2.52 5.68
N PHE A 37 -2.19 2.06 5.08
CA PHE A 37 -2.23 0.96 4.14
C PHE A 37 -2.32 1.57 2.75
N ASP A 38 -1.34 1.27 1.91
CA ASP A 38 -1.29 1.70 0.52
C ASP A 38 -1.14 0.47 -0.36
N SER A 39 -2.21 0.11 -1.06
CA SER A 39 -2.28 -0.99 -2.03
C SER A 39 -1.75 -2.32 -1.46
N VAL A 40 -2.15 -2.66 -0.23
CA VAL A 40 -1.59 -3.79 0.51
C VAL A 40 -2.31 -5.08 0.13
N SER A 41 -1.57 -6.02 -0.46
CA SER A 41 -2.03 -7.37 -0.76
C SER A 41 -1.28 -8.42 0.04
N LYS A 42 -1.99 -9.48 0.46
CA LYS A 42 -1.40 -10.62 1.19
C LYS A 42 -2.02 -11.92 0.72
N SER A 43 -1.18 -12.81 0.20
CA SER A 43 -1.53 -14.19 -0.13
C SER A 43 -0.78 -15.19 0.75
N PHE A 44 -1.42 -16.30 1.07
CA PHE A 44 -0.82 -17.45 1.76
C PHE A 44 -0.80 -18.65 0.81
N ARG A 45 0.30 -19.42 0.84
CA ARG A 45 0.35 -20.72 0.16
C ARG A 45 -0.12 -21.78 1.14
N ILE A 46 -1.27 -22.36 0.87
CA ILE A 46 -1.83 -23.45 1.65
C ILE A 46 -1.26 -24.74 1.06
N TYR A 47 -0.31 -25.33 1.79
CA TYR A 47 0.20 -26.66 1.49
C TYR A 47 -0.81 -27.67 2.00
N HIS A 48 -1.41 -28.41 1.08
CA HIS A 48 -2.16 -29.60 1.44
C HIS A 48 -1.14 -30.71 1.67
N GLU A 49 -1.11 -31.28 2.87
CA GLU A 49 -0.27 -32.45 3.17
C GLU A 49 -0.83 -33.70 2.47
N VAL A 50 -0.62 -33.79 1.16
CA VAL A 50 -0.62 -35.06 0.46
C VAL A 50 0.81 -35.53 0.46
N ILE A 51 1.20 -36.33 1.46
CA ILE A 51 2.47 -37.05 1.43
C ILE A 51 2.35 -38.09 0.32
N PRO A 52 2.97 -37.89 -0.86
CA PRO A 52 2.83 -38.86 -1.92
C PRO A 52 3.55 -40.13 -1.49
N SER A 53 2.91 -41.27 -1.72
CA SER A 53 3.57 -42.56 -1.51
C SER A 53 4.85 -42.60 -2.37
N VAL A 54 5.92 -43.24 -1.88
CA VAL A 54 7.17 -43.41 -2.65
C VAL A 54 6.90 -43.95 -4.06
N LYS A 55 5.94 -44.88 -4.16
CA LYS A 55 5.46 -45.45 -5.42
C LYS A 55 4.84 -44.40 -6.36
N GLU A 56 4.11 -43.44 -5.82
CA GLU A 56 3.47 -42.37 -6.58
C GLU A 56 4.48 -41.31 -7.05
N THR A 57 5.50 -41.01 -6.24
CA THR A 57 6.59 -40.10 -6.64
C THR A 57 7.43 -40.66 -7.78
N ILE A 58 7.75 -41.96 -7.77
CA ILE A 58 8.54 -42.61 -8.82
C ILE A 58 7.74 -42.72 -10.13
N ILE A 59 6.43 -42.99 -10.04
CA ILE A 59 5.58 -43.18 -11.24
C ILE A 59 5.12 -41.85 -11.84
N ARG A 60 4.85 -40.83 -11.00
CA ARG A 60 4.18 -39.59 -11.45
C ARG A 60 5.02 -38.33 -11.31
N GLY A 61 6.23 -38.39 -10.74
CA GLY A 61 7.13 -37.24 -10.62
C GLY A 61 6.41 -35.97 -10.14
N LYS A 62 5.63 -36.07 -9.04
CA LYS A 62 4.63 -35.04 -8.75
C LYS A 62 5.22 -33.89 -7.92
N ARG A 63 5.04 -32.67 -8.41
CA ARG A 63 5.29 -31.42 -7.68
C ARG A 63 4.25 -31.26 -6.57
N SER A 64 4.68 -30.84 -5.38
CA SER A 64 3.77 -30.48 -4.28
C SER A 64 2.78 -29.43 -4.76
N THR A 65 1.48 -29.73 -4.68
CA THR A 65 0.40 -28.82 -5.07
C THR A 65 0.08 -27.93 -3.89
N PHE A 66 0.44 -26.66 -3.99
CA PHE A 66 0.00 -25.62 -3.06
C PHE A 66 -1.17 -24.86 -3.69
N GLU A 67 -2.12 -24.45 -2.86
CA GLU A 67 -3.17 -23.51 -3.24
C GLU A 67 -2.75 -22.11 -2.82
N ASN A 68 -2.96 -21.11 -3.69
CA ASN A 68 -2.77 -19.71 -3.32
C ASN A 68 -4.08 -19.16 -2.75
N PHE A 69 -4.08 -18.85 -1.46
CA PHE A 69 -5.19 -18.19 -0.77
C PHE A 69 -4.93 -16.70 -0.62
N ILE A 70 -5.74 -15.87 -1.28
CA ILE A 70 -5.65 -14.41 -1.17
C ILE A 70 -6.39 -13.98 0.10
N ALA A 71 -5.64 -13.48 1.09
CA ALA A 71 -6.21 -13.01 2.35
C ALA A 71 -6.50 -11.51 2.36
N LEU A 72 -5.72 -10.72 1.63
CA LEU A 72 -5.95 -9.30 1.39
C LEU A 72 -5.65 -9.01 -0.08
N ASP A 73 -6.50 -8.22 -0.72
CA ASP A 73 -6.38 -7.87 -2.13
C ASP A 73 -6.52 -6.35 -2.27
N ASP A 74 -5.40 -5.69 -2.56
CA ASP A 74 -5.30 -4.27 -2.87
C ASP A 74 -6.01 -3.34 -1.89
N ILE A 75 -5.74 -3.52 -0.58
CA ILE A 75 -6.42 -2.75 0.46
C ILE A 75 -5.67 -1.45 0.74
N SER A 76 -6.38 -0.32 0.58
CA SER A 76 -5.87 1.03 0.85
C SER A 76 -6.74 1.76 1.86
N PHE A 77 -6.18 2.15 3.00
CA PHE A 77 -6.85 3.00 3.99
C PHE A 77 -5.83 3.75 4.86
N LYS A 78 -6.26 4.84 5.49
CA LYS A 78 -5.43 5.64 6.39
C LYS A 78 -6.18 5.78 7.71
N VAL A 79 -5.47 5.54 8.81
CA VAL A 79 -6.01 5.74 10.16
C VAL A 79 -5.35 6.96 10.78
N LYS A 80 -6.13 7.98 11.15
CA LYS A 80 -5.63 9.18 11.85
C LYS A 80 -5.29 8.89 13.31
N ARG A 81 -4.33 9.62 13.85
CA ARG A 81 -3.97 9.52 15.27
C ARG A 81 -5.14 9.98 16.14
N GLY A 82 -5.55 9.14 17.09
CA GLY A 82 -6.64 9.43 18.01
C GLY A 82 -8.02 9.06 17.50
N GLU A 83 -8.16 8.51 16.29
CA GLU A 83 -9.43 7.97 15.81
C GLU A 83 -9.58 6.48 16.17
N THR A 84 -10.81 6.02 16.28
CA THR A 84 -11.12 4.60 16.47
C THR A 84 -11.47 3.98 15.12
N PHE A 85 -10.70 2.96 14.74
CA PHE A 85 -10.91 2.22 13.49
C PHE A 85 -11.42 0.80 13.78
N GLY A 86 -12.55 0.43 13.19
CA GLY A 86 -13.17 -0.89 13.35
C GLY A 86 -13.11 -1.71 12.06
N ILE A 87 -12.75 -2.98 12.15
CA ILE A 87 -12.72 -3.91 11.01
C ILE A 87 -13.88 -4.90 11.15
N ILE A 88 -14.80 -4.88 10.18
CA ILE A 88 -15.99 -5.75 10.15
C ILE A 88 -16.03 -6.59 8.86
N GLY A 89 -16.65 -7.77 8.93
CA GLY A 89 -16.79 -8.66 7.79
C GLY A 89 -16.94 -10.14 8.18
N PRO A 90 -17.27 -11.02 7.22
CA PRO A 90 -17.48 -12.46 7.46
C PRO A 90 -16.19 -13.19 7.86
N ASN A 91 -16.32 -14.39 8.42
CA ASN A 91 -15.17 -15.24 8.72
C ASN A 91 -14.36 -15.52 7.45
N GLY A 92 -13.03 -15.43 7.54
CA GLY A 92 -12.12 -15.61 6.40
C GLY A 92 -11.84 -14.35 5.58
N SER A 93 -12.48 -13.20 5.84
CA SER A 93 -12.28 -11.96 5.07
C SER A 93 -10.95 -11.21 5.30
N GLY A 94 -9.97 -11.82 5.97
CA GLY A 94 -8.66 -11.19 6.20
C GLY A 94 -8.54 -10.24 7.39
N LYS A 95 -9.58 -10.07 8.24
CA LYS A 95 -9.54 -9.13 9.39
C LYS A 95 -8.36 -9.37 10.33
N THR A 96 -8.17 -10.62 10.76
CA THR A 96 -7.03 -11.00 11.61
C THR A 96 -5.70 -10.77 10.89
N THR A 97 -5.66 -10.91 9.56
CA THR A 97 -4.48 -10.60 8.75
C THR A 97 -4.17 -9.10 8.80
N ILE A 98 -5.16 -8.23 8.67
CA ILE A 98 -5.00 -6.77 8.81
C ILE A 98 -4.48 -6.42 10.20
N LEU A 99 -5.09 -6.96 11.26
CA LEU A 99 -4.66 -6.70 12.64
C LEU A 99 -3.21 -7.14 12.88
N LYS A 100 -2.80 -8.29 12.34
CA LYS A 100 -1.40 -8.77 12.40
C LYS A 100 -0.43 -7.86 11.66
N LEU A 101 -0.83 -7.30 10.51
CA LEU A 101 -0.01 -6.35 9.77
C LEU A 101 0.13 -5.02 10.52
N ILE A 102 -0.91 -4.60 11.25
CA ILE A 102 -0.86 -3.39 12.09
C ILE A 102 0.01 -3.59 13.33
N SER A 103 -0.02 -4.78 13.94
CA SER A 103 0.71 -5.05 15.19
C SER A 103 2.23 -5.13 15.03
N GLY A 104 2.73 -5.34 13.80
CA GLY A 104 4.13 -5.70 13.54
C GLY A 104 4.35 -7.20 13.65
#